data_AF-A0A7C7XSN7-F1
#
_entry.id   AF-A0A7C7XSN7-F1
#
_cell.length_a   1.000
_cell.length_b   1.000
_cell.length_c   1.000
_cell.angle_alpha   90.00
_cell.angle_beta   90.00
_cell.angle_gamma   90.00
#
_symmetry.space_group_name_H-M   'P 1'
#
loop_
_entity.id
_entity.type
_entity.pdbx_description
1 polymer ?
#
loop_
_entity_poly.entity_id
_entity_poly.type
_entity_poly.pdbx_seq_one_letter_code
_entity_poly.pdbx_strand_id
1 'polypeptide(L)'
;MFIAEKGLDIETVQVDLGSREQLGPEFQAINPYCTVPVLELDDGTRLNSTAGIWNYLEAECPEPALLGTTPQEKGVIADLQWRIEIDGFFAMAELLRNSASRMKGRALKGPSFSCLIPHSLLRSEQRGRFP
;
A
#
# COMPACT_ATOMS: atom_id res chain seq x y z
N MET A 1 11.02 5.75 1.67
CA MET A 1 12.11 4.94 1.07
C MET A 1 12.28 5.29 -0.39
N PHE A 2 11.37 4.91 -1.30
CA PHE A 2 11.51 5.19 -2.75
C PHE A 2 11.83 6.66 -3.08
N ILE A 3 11.08 7.60 -2.50
CA ILE A 3 11.32 9.06 -2.64
C ILE A 3 12.75 9.45 -2.22
N ALA A 4 13.24 8.90 -1.11
CA ALA A 4 14.58 9.19 -0.60
C ALA A 4 15.68 8.59 -1.49
N GLU A 5 15.49 7.37 -2.00
CA GLU A 5 16.41 6.74 -2.97
C GLU A 5 16.48 7.51 -4.29
N LYS A 6 15.37 8.12 -4.70
CA LYS A 6 15.33 9.05 -5.84
C LYS A 6 15.94 10.42 -5.54
N GLY A 7 16.33 10.70 -4.29
CA GLY A 7 16.86 12.01 -3.87
C GLY A 7 15.82 13.14 -3.99
N LEU A 8 14.53 12.81 -3.94
CA LEU A 8 13.45 13.79 -4.06
C LEU A 8 13.08 14.38 -2.69
N ASP A 9 12.81 15.67 -2.68
CA ASP A 9 12.22 16.38 -1.56
C ASP A 9 10.75 16.67 -1.90
N ILE A 10 9.83 15.93 -1.26
CA ILE A 10 8.39 16.02 -1.50
C ILE A 10 7.71 16.39 -0.20
N GLU A 11 6.86 17.43 -0.25
CA GLU A 11 6.05 17.83 0.89
C GLU A 11 5.23 16.64 1.40
N THR A 12 5.36 16.35 2.70
CA THR A 12 4.71 15.21 3.33
C THR A 12 3.77 15.67 4.43
N VAL A 13 2.49 15.42 4.24
CA VAL A 13 1.46 15.60 5.28
C VAL A 13 1.29 14.27 6.03
N GLN A 14 1.49 14.31 7.34
CA GLN A 14 1.29 13.14 8.20
C GLN A 14 -0.19 12.92 8.48
N VAL A 15 -0.64 11.66 8.39
CA VAL A 15 -2.02 11.25 8.67
C VAL A 15 -1.99 10.28 9.84
N ASP A 16 -2.65 10.64 10.95
CA ASP A 16 -2.63 9.84 12.17
C ASP A 16 -3.63 8.66 12.10
N LEU A 17 -3.08 7.47 11.84
CA LEU A 17 -3.83 6.22 11.81
C LEU A 17 -4.33 5.77 13.19
N GLY A 18 -3.72 6.28 14.27
CA GLY A 18 -4.09 6.02 15.66
C GLY A 18 -5.40 6.71 16.02
N SER A 19 -5.54 7.99 15.66
CA SER A 19 -6.79 8.76 15.79
C SER A 19 -7.81 8.47 14.67
N ARG A 20 -7.38 7.76 13.62
CA ARG A 20 -8.19 7.35 12.45
C ARG A 20 -8.54 8.52 11.52
N GLU A 21 -7.64 9.48 11.40
CA GLU A 21 -7.79 10.65 10.54
C GLU A 21 -8.12 10.27 9.08
N GLN A 22 -7.53 9.18 8.58
CA GLN A 22 -7.79 8.67 7.22
C GLN A 22 -9.24 8.21 6.99
N LEU A 23 -10.02 7.99 8.06
CA LEU A 23 -11.45 7.65 7.99
C LEU A 23 -12.34 8.90 8.08
N GLY A 24 -11.77 10.08 8.33
CA GLY A 24 -12.51 11.33 8.40
C GLY A 24 -12.99 11.82 7.03
N PRO A 25 -13.99 12.72 6.99
CA PRO A 25 -14.55 13.24 5.74
C PRO A 25 -13.50 14.02 4.91
N GLU A 26 -12.57 14.69 5.57
CA GLU A 26 -11.49 15.46 4.91
C GLU A 26 -10.57 14.54 4.11
N PHE A 27 -10.05 13.46 4.72
CA PHE A 27 -9.20 12.50 4.01
C PHE A 27 -10.00 11.64 3.01
N GLN A 28 -11.26 11.34 3.28
CA GLN A 28 -12.13 10.66 2.30
C GLN A 28 -12.32 11.45 1.01
N ALA A 29 -12.38 12.78 1.09
CA ALA A 29 -12.40 13.64 -0.08
C ALA A 29 -11.09 13.60 -0.86
N ILE A 30 -9.97 13.28 -0.20
CA ILE A 30 -8.66 13.05 -0.81
C ILE A 30 -8.62 11.68 -1.50
N ASN A 31 -8.85 10.62 -0.72
CA ASN A 31 -8.85 9.25 -1.18
C ASN A 31 -10.07 8.50 -0.63
N PRO A 32 -11.05 8.15 -1.48
CA PRO A 32 -12.26 7.46 -1.04
C PRO A 32 -11.98 6.06 -0.50
N TYR A 33 -10.82 5.46 -0.81
CA TYR A 33 -10.41 4.18 -0.25
C TYR A 33 -9.95 4.28 1.22
N CYS A 34 -9.77 5.49 1.76
CA CYS A 34 -9.32 5.74 3.13
C CYS A 34 -7.98 5.06 3.45
N THR A 35 -7.06 5.05 2.50
CA THR A 35 -5.73 4.44 2.65
C THR A 35 -4.63 5.43 2.38
N VAL A 36 -3.51 5.23 3.06
CA VAL A 36 -2.23 5.89 2.78
C VAL A 36 -1.25 4.90 2.16
N PRO A 37 -0.27 5.36 1.36
CA PRO A 37 -0.03 6.74 0.94
C PRO A 37 -0.93 7.21 -0.23
N VAL A 38 -0.94 8.53 -0.47
CA VAL A 38 -1.51 9.20 -1.66
C VAL A 38 -0.48 10.23 -2.14
N LEU A 39 -0.24 10.32 -3.44
CA LEU A 39 0.52 11.42 -4.04
C LEU A 39 -0.45 12.31 -4.82
N GLU A 40 -0.46 13.60 -4.49
CA GLU A 40 -1.17 14.65 -5.24
C GLU A 40 -0.17 15.38 -6.14
N LEU A 41 -0.49 15.54 -7.41
CA LEU A 41 0.31 16.27 -8.39
C LEU A 41 -0.12 17.74 -8.43
N ASP A 42 0.71 18.60 -9.03
CA ASP A 42 0.43 20.04 -9.14
C ASP A 42 -0.87 20.36 -9.90
N ASP A 43 -1.30 19.45 -10.79
CA ASP A 43 -2.57 19.58 -11.54
C ASP A 43 -3.80 19.05 -10.78
N GLY A 44 -3.62 18.59 -9.54
CA GLY A 44 -4.66 18.01 -8.69
C GLY A 44 -4.92 16.52 -8.92
N THR A 45 -4.19 15.85 -9.82
CA THR A 45 -4.29 14.40 -10.01
C THR A 45 -3.83 13.67 -8.75
N ARG A 46 -4.57 12.62 -8.33
CA ARG A 46 -4.25 11.81 -7.14
C ARG A 46 -3.94 10.36 -7.48
N LEU A 47 -2.76 9.91 -7.06
CA LEU A 47 -2.31 8.52 -7.17
C LEU A 47 -2.48 7.81 -5.82
N ASN A 48 -3.45 6.90 -5.74
CA ASN A 48 -3.88 6.25 -4.49
C ASN A 48 -3.24 4.88 -4.24
N SER A 49 -2.26 4.48 -5.04
CA SER A 49 -1.57 3.19 -4.92
C SER A 49 -0.05 3.38 -4.98
N THR A 50 0.68 2.58 -4.21
CA THR A 50 2.14 2.58 -4.23
C THR A 50 2.69 2.26 -5.61
N ALA A 51 2.08 1.31 -6.34
CA ALA A 51 2.46 0.99 -7.71
C ALA A 51 2.31 2.20 -8.66
N GLY A 52 1.20 2.95 -8.57
CA GLY A 52 1.01 4.15 -9.38
C GLY A 52 2.02 5.25 -9.03
N ILE A 53 2.23 5.49 -7.72
CA ILE A 53 3.18 6.47 -7.22
C ILE A 53 4.61 6.15 -7.70
N TRP A 54 5.06 4.90 -7.55
CA TRP A 54 6.42 4.51 -7.97
C TRP A 54 6.61 4.63 -9.48
N ASN A 55 5.63 4.20 -10.29
CA ASN A 55 5.73 4.33 -11.74
C ASN A 55 5.74 5.79 -12.20
N TYR A 56 4.94 6.65 -11.56
CA TYR A 56 4.97 8.09 -11.83
C TYR A 56 6.33 8.70 -11.49
N LEU A 57 6.83 8.48 -10.27
CA LEU A 57 8.11 9.03 -9.83
C LEU A 57 9.30 8.45 -10.62
N GLU A 58 9.23 7.19 -11.04
CA GLU A 58 10.23 6.58 -11.92
C GLU A 58 10.24 7.24 -13.30
N ALA A 59 9.07 7.54 -13.86
CA ALA A 59 8.97 8.19 -15.17
C ALA A 59 9.39 9.66 -15.13
N GLU A 60 8.98 10.37 -14.08
CA GLU A 60 9.30 11.79 -13.86
C GLU A 60 10.78 11.99 -13.51
N CYS A 61 11.37 11.05 -12.75
CA CYS A 61 12.77 11.08 -12.35
C CYS A 61 13.44 9.75 -12.72
N PRO A 62 13.90 9.60 -13.99
CA PRO A 62 14.45 8.33 -14.48
C PRO A 62 15.70 7.85 -13.75
N GLU A 63 16.49 8.77 -13.19
CA GLU A 63 17.74 8.44 -12.49
C GLU A 63 17.62 8.75 -10.99
N PRO A 64 18.06 7.84 -10.10
CA PRO A 64 18.56 6.48 -10.40
C PRO A 64 17.44 5.53 -10.85
N ALA A 65 17.67 4.68 -11.84
CA ALA A 65 16.65 3.74 -12.34
C ALA A 65 16.35 2.62 -11.33
N LEU A 66 15.29 2.78 -10.53
CA LEU A 66 14.93 1.84 -9.45
C LEU A 66 14.01 0.71 -9.95
N LEU A 67 13.29 0.93 -11.05
CA LEU A 67 12.37 -0.05 -11.63
C LEU A 67 12.93 -0.70 -12.91
N GLY A 68 14.23 -0.54 -13.17
CA GLY A 68 14.93 -1.14 -14.30
C GLY A 68 14.93 -0.28 -15.56
N THR A 69 15.89 -0.53 -16.45
CA THR A 69 16.11 0.25 -17.66
C THR A 69 15.68 -0.49 -18.92
N THR A 70 15.82 -1.83 -18.93
CA THR A 70 15.41 -2.68 -20.05
C THR A 70 14.00 -3.25 -19.87
N PRO A 71 13.30 -3.62 -20.95
CA PRO A 71 11.99 -4.29 -20.85
C PRO A 71 12.04 -5.54 -19.97
N GLN A 72 13.14 -6.31 -20.04
CA GLN A 72 13.36 -7.52 -19.27
C GLN A 72 13.48 -7.22 -17.77
N GLU A 73 14.31 -6.24 -17.39
CA GLU A 73 14.47 -5.82 -15.99
C GLU A 73 13.14 -5.32 -15.41
N LYS A 74 12.44 -4.45 -16.15
CA LYS A 74 11.13 -3.93 -15.74
C LYS A 74 10.13 -5.05 -15.49
N GLY A 75 10.09 -6.04 -16.39
CA GLY A 75 9.21 -7.21 -16.25
C GLY A 75 9.53 -8.06 -15.01
N VAL A 76 10.82 -8.35 -14.78
CA VAL A 76 11.25 -9.13 -13.61
C VAL A 76 10.96 -8.39 -12.31
N ILE A 77 11.26 -7.10 -12.24
CA ILE A 77 11.02 -6.28 -11.05
C ILE A 77 9.51 -6.21 -10.76
N ALA A 78 8.68 -5.99 -11.78
CA ALA A 78 7.23 -5.93 -11.61
C ALA A 78 6.63 -7.27 -11.14
N ASP A 79 7.07 -8.41 -11.70
CA ASP A 79 6.61 -9.74 -11.27
C ASP A 79 7.00 -10.00 -9.81
N LEU A 80 8.24 -9.73 -9.44
CA LEU A 80 8.72 -9.89 -8.06
C LEU A 80 8.00 -8.97 -7.09
N GLN A 81 7.79 -7.69 -7.45
CA GLN A 81 7.02 -6.75 -6.64
C GLN A 81 5.61 -7.29 -6.39
N TRP A 82 4.93 -7.75 -7.43
CA TRP A 82 3.57 -8.30 -7.31
C TRP A 82 3.53 -9.53 -6.40
N ARG A 83 4.51 -10.45 -6.54
CA ARG A 83 4.66 -11.63 -5.67
C ARG A 83 4.85 -11.24 -4.21
N ILE A 84 5.76 -10.31 -3.93
CA ILE A 84 6.05 -9.84 -2.57
C ILE A 84 4.81 -9.19 -1.95
N GLU A 85 4.07 -8.39 -2.72
CA GLU A 85 2.86 -7.75 -2.24
C GLU A 85 1.76 -8.79 -1.93
N ILE A 86 1.47 -9.71 -2.84
CA ILE A 86 0.34 -10.65 -2.71
C ILE A 86 0.62 -11.79 -1.72
N ASP A 87 1.82 -12.38 -1.78
CA ASP A 87 2.16 -13.55 -1.00
C ASP A 87 2.81 -13.18 0.34
N GLY A 88 3.44 -12.00 0.41
CA GLY A 88 4.04 -11.49 1.65
C GLY A 88 3.15 -10.48 2.37
N PHE A 89 3.04 -9.27 1.82
CA PHE A 89 2.39 -8.16 2.52
C PHE A 89 0.92 -8.45 2.83
N PHE A 90 0.14 -8.88 1.84
CA PHE A 90 -1.28 -9.17 2.04
C PHE A 90 -1.51 -10.39 2.93
N ALA A 91 -0.68 -11.43 2.85
CA ALA A 91 -0.76 -12.57 3.76
C ALA A 91 -0.52 -12.17 5.21
N MET A 92 0.51 -11.35 5.47
CA MET A 92 0.80 -10.84 6.80
C MET A 92 -0.28 -9.89 7.31
N ALA A 93 -0.82 -9.03 6.44
CA ALA A 93 -1.93 -8.15 6.78
C ALA A 93 -3.20 -8.95 7.14
N GLU A 94 -3.47 -10.05 6.43
CA GLU A 94 -4.58 -10.96 6.72
C GLU A 94 -4.38 -11.64 8.07
N LEU A 95 -3.18 -12.18 8.34
CA LEU A 95 -2.84 -12.79 9.62
C LEU A 95 -3.03 -11.81 10.77
N LEU A 96 -2.52 -10.58 10.63
CA LEU A 96 -2.66 -9.54 11.66
C LEU A 96 -4.13 -9.20 11.91
N ARG A 97 -4.93 -9.00 10.85
CA ARG A 97 -6.36 -8.69 10.96
C ARG A 97 -7.15 -9.78 11.67
N ASN A 98 -6.76 -11.02 11.42
CA ASN A 98 -7.44 -12.19 11.93
C ASN A 98 -7.02 -12.56 13.36
N SER A 99 -5.78 -12.29 13.75
CA SER A 99 -5.21 -12.68 15.05
C SER A 99 -5.28 -11.58 16.11
N ALA A 100 -5.16 -10.31 15.73
CA ALA A 100 -5.10 -9.21 16.70
C ALA A 100 -6.48 -8.86 17.26
N SER A 101 -6.61 -8.86 18.59
CA SER A 101 -7.86 -8.49 19.28
C SER A 101 -8.37 -7.08 18.90
N ARG A 102 -7.45 -6.14 18.65
CA ARG A 102 -7.72 -4.76 18.22
C ARG A 102 -8.29 -4.66 16.78
N MET A 103 -8.21 -5.73 16.00
CA MET A 103 -8.65 -5.79 14.60
C MET A 103 -9.98 -6.54 14.41
N LYS A 104 -10.63 -7.00 15.48
CA LYS A 104 -11.96 -7.64 15.41
C LYS A 104 -12.96 -6.74 14.67
N GLY A 105 -13.66 -7.33 13.68
CA GLY A 105 -14.65 -6.63 12.85
C GLY A 105 -14.05 -5.71 11.77
N ARG A 106 -12.75 -5.82 11.46
CA ARG A 106 -12.04 -5.01 10.46
C ARG A 106 -11.41 -5.88 9.36
N ALA A 107 -12.22 -6.68 8.68
CA ALA A 107 -11.72 -7.57 7.63
C ALA A 107 -11.18 -6.82 6.40
N LEU A 108 -11.77 -5.67 6.05
CA LEU A 108 -11.36 -4.86 4.88
C LEU A 108 -10.78 -3.49 5.26
N LYS A 109 -10.16 -2.82 4.28
CA LYS A 109 -9.75 -1.41 4.37
C LYS A 109 -10.98 -0.53 4.09
N GLY A 110 -11.03 0.66 4.69
CA GLY A 110 -12.16 1.60 4.53
C GLY A 110 -13.06 1.72 5.78
N PRO A 111 -14.11 2.54 5.70
CA PRO A 111 -14.95 2.91 6.84
C PRO A 111 -15.96 1.82 7.23
N SER A 112 -16.18 0.81 6.39
CA SER A 112 -17.16 -0.25 6.64
C SER A 112 -16.59 -1.40 7.48
N PHE A 113 -17.30 -1.74 8.55
CA PHE A 113 -16.99 -2.88 9.41
C PHE A 113 -17.49 -4.18 8.78
N SER A 114 -16.61 -4.94 8.14
CA SER A 114 -16.91 -6.29 7.68
C SER A 114 -16.49 -7.33 8.72
N CYS A 115 -17.40 -8.28 8.99
CA CYS A 115 -17.15 -9.44 9.83
C CYS A 115 -15.97 -10.26 9.26
N LEU A 116 -15.04 -10.66 10.13
CA LEU A 116 -13.95 -11.58 9.77
C LEU A 116 -14.55 -12.99 9.60
N ILE A 117 -14.35 -13.62 8.45
CA ILE A 117 -14.87 -14.97 8.17
C ILE A 117 -13.93 -16.00 8.82
N PRO A 118 -14.41 -16.95 9.65
CA PRO A 118 -13.53 -17.89 10.38
C PRO A 118 -12.54 -18.69 9.52
N HIS A 119 -12.84 -18.93 8.25
CA HIS A 119 -11.96 -19.69 7.35
C HIS A 119 -10.74 -18.90 6.85
N SER A 120 -10.75 -17.55 6.88
CA SER A 120 -9.59 -16.74 6.45
C SER A 120 -8.39 -16.87 7.39
N LEU A 121 -8.63 -17.14 8.68
CA LEU A 121 -7.60 -17.40 9.69
C LEU A 121 -6.65 -18.53 9.27
N LEU A 122 -7.20 -19.71 8.99
CA LEU A 122 -6.44 -20.91 8.65
C LEU A 122 -5.61 -20.74 7.37
N ARG A 123 -6.14 -20.01 6.39
CA ARG A 123 -5.43 -19.71 5.13
C ARG A 123 -4.28 -18.73 5.35
N SER A 124 -4.47 -17.71 6.18
CA SER A 124 -3.44 -16.71 6.48
C SER A 124 -2.26 -17.29 7.27
N GLU A 125 -2.50 -18.24 8.18
CA GLU A 125 -1.43 -18.92 8.92
C GLU A 125 -0.55 -19.81 8.02
N GLN A 126 -1.13 -20.45 7.00
CA GLN A 126 -0.35 -21.25 6.05
C GLN A 126 0.53 -20.39 5.14
N ARG A 127 0.11 -19.16 4.80
CA ARG A 127 0.88 -18.23 3.97
C ARG A 127 1.90 -17.40 4.75
N GLY A 128 1.60 -17.05 6.00
CA GLY A 128 2.51 -16.29 6.86
C GLY A 128 3.73 -17.09 7.35
N ARG A 129 3.71 -18.42 7.20
CA ARG A 129 4.89 -19.27 7.37
C ARG A 129 5.69 -19.27 6.06
N PHE A 130 6.59 -18.29 5.92
CA PHE A 130 7.66 -18.39 4.94
C PHE A 130 8.57 -19.60 5.28
N PRO A 131 9.03 -20.40 4.30
CA PRO A 131 10.11 -21.37 4.51
C PRO A 131 11.46 -20.68 4.80
#